data_AF-A0A6A3P5I6-F1
#
_entry.id   AF-A0A6A3P5I6-F1
#
_cell.length_a   1.000
_cell.length_b   1.000
_cell.length_c   1.000
_cell.angle_alpha   90.00
_cell.angle_beta   90.00
_cell.angle_gamma   90.00
#
_symmetry.space_group_name_H-M   'P 1'
#
loop_
_entity.id
_entity.type
_entity.pdbx_description
1 polymer ?
#
loop_
_entity_poly.entity_id
_entity_poly.type
_entity_poly.pdbx_seq_one_letter_code
_entity_poly.pdbx_strand_id
1 'polypeptide(L)'
;MTTNTLNLVRVKVDAPDGTTGVFVPKPSSKRHLMMSPTAATVHEGVVRVAVLNIEGKREKLPAREVLGTWVPTDDTMQMLSLNGEL
;
A
#
# COMPACT_ATOMS: atom_id res chain seq x y z
N MET A 1 -8.86 24.77 -9.24
CA MET A 1 -9.02 23.61 -8.36
C MET A 1 -7.93 22.62 -8.68
N THR A 2 -7.17 22.20 -7.68
CA THR A 2 -6.11 21.20 -7.83
C THR A 2 -6.75 19.82 -7.61
N THR A 3 -6.80 18.97 -8.63
CA THR A 3 -7.44 17.64 -8.52
C THR A 3 -6.42 16.62 -8.02
N ASN A 4 -6.49 16.27 -6.75
CA ASN A 4 -5.70 15.17 -6.20
C ASN A 4 -6.12 13.85 -6.87
N THR A 5 -5.17 12.98 -7.15
CA THR A 5 -5.45 11.68 -7.80
C THR A 5 -5.08 10.55 -6.85
N LEU A 6 -6.02 9.65 -6.60
CA LEU A 6 -5.78 8.40 -5.88
C LEU A 6 -5.60 7.27 -6.88
N ASN A 7 -4.45 6.58 -6.83
CA ASN A 7 -4.20 5.40 -7.65
C ASN A 7 -4.09 4.17 -6.76
N LEU A 8 -4.81 3.11 -7.10
CA LEU A 8 -4.69 1.82 -6.43
C LEU A 8 -3.72 0.93 -7.20
N VAL A 9 -2.52 0.78 -6.67
CA VAL A 9 -1.44 0.02 -7.31
C VAL A 9 -1.48 -1.43 -6.87
N ARG A 10 -1.46 -2.34 -7.84
CA ARG A 10 -1.28 -3.78 -7.61
C ARG A 10 0.20 -4.09 -7.41
N VAL A 11 0.59 -4.50 -6.22
CA VAL A 11 1.96 -4.89 -5.87
C VAL A 11 2.01 -6.41 -5.77
N LYS A 12 2.87 -7.05 -6.56
CA LYS A 12 3.12 -8.49 -6.43
C LYS A 12 3.94 -8.74 -5.17
N VAL A 13 3.58 -9.76 -4.43
CA VAL A 13 4.28 -10.16 -3.20
C VAL A 13 4.59 -11.64 -3.25
N ASP A 14 5.69 -12.04 -2.63
CA ASP A 14 6.08 -13.43 -2.49
C ASP A 14 5.47 -14.00 -1.20
N ALA A 15 4.17 -14.31 -1.27
CA ALA A 15 3.41 -14.89 -0.18
C ALA A 15 2.20 -15.67 -0.73
N PRO A 16 1.76 -16.74 -0.05
CA PRO A 16 0.55 -17.47 -0.43
C PRO A 16 -0.71 -16.59 -0.41
N ASP A 17 -1.70 -16.97 -1.21
CA ASP A 17 -3.02 -16.36 -1.16
C ASP A 17 -3.68 -16.56 0.21
N GLY A 18 -4.33 -15.51 0.72
CA GLY A 18 -4.92 -15.49 2.06
C GLY A 18 -3.95 -15.06 3.16
N THR A 19 -2.64 -14.99 2.90
CA THR A 19 -1.68 -14.44 3.87
C THR A 19 -2.02 -12.98 4.18
N THR A 20 -2.13 -12.67 5.48
CA THR A 20 -2.28 -11.30 5.97
C THR A 20 -0.93 -10.67 6.25
N GLY A 21 -0.87 -9.34 6.23
CA GLY A 21 0.37 -8.62 6.42
C GLY A 21 0.21 -7.13 6.26
N VAL A 22 1.34 -6.44 6.40
CA VAL A 22 1.43 -4.99 6.24
C VAL A 22 2.40 -4.68 5.11
N PHE A 23 1.94 -3.91 4.13
CA PHE A 23 2.82 -3.25 3.20
C PHE A 23 3.38 -1.97 3.84
N VAL A 24 4.71 -1.86 3.91
CA VAL A 24 5.42 -0.71 4.48
C VAL A 24 6.07 0.08 3.33
N PRO A 25 5.61 1.30 3.02
CA PRO A 25 6.20 2.11 1.96
C PRO A 25 7.67 2.43 2.22
N LYS A 26 8.48 2.44 1.16
CA LYS A 26 9.85 2.96 1.23
C LYS A 26 9.80 4.49 1.28
N PRO A 27 10.74 5.15 1.98
CA PRO A 27 10.89 6.60 1.89
C PRO A 27 11.04 7.05 0.44
N SER A 28 10.21 8.00 0.02
CA SER A 28 10.22 8.56 -1.33
C SER A 28 10.74 9.99 -1.30
N SER A 29 11.61 10.35 -2.24
CA SER A 29 12.02 11.74 -2.46
C SER A 29 10.92 12.60 -3.12
N LYS A 30 9.87 11.96 -3.67
CA LYS A 30 8.72 12.64 -4.29
C LYS A 30 7.73 13.09 -3.22
N ARG A 31 7.90 14.33 -2.73
CA ARG A 31 7.10 14.91 -1.63
C ARG A 31 5.59 15.04 -1.92
N HIS A 32 5.19 15.06 -3.19
CA HIS A 32 3.78 15.15 -3.59
C HIS A 32 3.07 13.78 -3.69
N LEU A 33 3.79 12.67 -3.49
CA LEU A 33 3.19 11.34 -3.41
C LEU A 33 3.12 10.90 -1.95
N MET A 34 1.91 10.69 -1.47
CA MET A 34 1.64 10.15 -0.14
C MET A 34 1.26 8.68 -0.24
N MET A 35 1.90 7.87 0.60
CA MET A 35 1.60 6.46 0.82
C MET A 35 1.66 6.21 2.32
N SER A 36 0.73 5.43 2.84
CA SER A 36 0.73 4.97 4.23
C SER A 36 1.04 3.47 4.29
N PRO A 37 1.55 2.98 5.43
CA PRO A 37 1.46 1.56 5.75
C PRO A 37 0.05 1.05 5.50
N THR A 38 -0.07 -0.11 4.84
CA THR A 38 -1.35 -0.69 4.42
C THR A 38 -1.43 -2.11 4.92
N ALA A 39 -2.34 -2.36 5.88
CA ALA A 39 -2.72 -3.71 6.24
C ALA A 39 -3.56 -4.33 5.11
N ALA A 40 -3.22 -5.54 4.68
CA ALA A 40 -3.87 -6.20 3.55
C ALA A 40 -3.87 -7.72 3.68
N THR A 41 -4.67 -8.36 2.83
CA THR A 41 -4.65 -9.80 2.59
C THR A 41 -4.22 -10.04 1.15
N VAL A 42 -3.32 -10.99 0.95
CA VAL A 42 -2.85 -11.38 -0.39
C VAL A 42 -3.98 -12.06 -1.15
N HIS A 43 -4.17 -11.63 -2.40
CA HIS A 43 -5.13 -12.24 -3.31
C HIS A 43 -4.49 -12.34 -4.70
N GLU A 44 -4.39 -13.55 -5.24
CA GLU A 44 -3.67 -13.88 -6.47
C GLU A 44 -2.22 -13.36 -6.49
N GLY A 45 -1.50 -13.54 -5.38
CA GLY A 45 -0.12 -13.06 -5.18
C GLY A 45 0.02 -11.53 -5.20
N VAL A 46 -1.07 -10.79 -4.98
CA VAL A 46 -1.10 -9.32 -5.07
C VAL A 46 -1.71 -8.69 -3.82
N VAL A 47 -1.12 -7.57 -3.40
CA VAL A 47 -1.73 -6.61 -2.48
C VAL A 47 -2.02 -5.29 -3.20
N ARG A 48 -3.04 -4.56 -2.74
CA ARG A 48 -3.44 -3.28 -3.32
C ARG A 48 -3.00 -2.14 -2.40
N VAL A 49 -2.21 -1.21 -2.94
CA VAL A 49 -1.65 -0.07 -2.18
C VAL A 49 -2.13 1.24 -2.77
N ALA A 50 -2.61 2.14 -1.91
CA ALA A 50 -3.03 3.46 -2.29
C ALA A 50 -1.84 4.41 -2.45
N VAL A 51 -1.75 5.08 -3.60
CA VAL A 51 -0.81 6.17 -3.85
C VAL A 51 -1.60 7.43 -4.15
N LEU A 52 -1.54 8.39 -3.24
CA LEU A 52 -2.21 9.68 -3.36
C LEU A 52 -1.23 10.70 -3.93
N ASN A 53 -1.57 11.31 -5.05
CA ASN A 53 -0.90 12.50 -5.53
C ASN A 53 -1.64 13.75 -5.02
N ILE A 54 -0.96 14.53 -4.19
CA ILE A 54 -1.50 15.75 -3.56
C ILE A 54 -1.22 17.04 -4.35
N GLU A 55 -0.36 16.97 -5.36
CA GLU A 55 -0.24 18.02 -6.36
C GLU A 55 -1.03 17.55 -7.58
N GLY A 56 -2.17 18.16 -7.87
CA GLY A 56 -3.09 17.75 -8.95
C GLY A 56 -2.55 17.84 -10.39
N LYS A 57 -1.23 17.84 -10.55
CA LYS A 57 -0.53 17.54 -11.79
C LYS A 57 -0.48 16.03 -11.99
N ARG A 58 -0.67 15.60 -13.22
CA ARG A 58 -0.54 14.17 -13.57
C ARG A 58 0.93 13.77 -13.52
N GLU A 59 1.28 12.84 -12.65
CA GLU A 59 2.62 12.28 -12.54
C GLU A 59 2.62 10.76 -12.78
N LYS A 60 3.70 10.25 -13.37
CA LYS A 60 3.93 8.83 -13.52
C LYS A 60 4.25 8.21 -12.15
N LEU A 61 3.48 7.18 -11.80
CA LEU A 61 3.71 6.43 -10.57
C LEU A 61 5.12 5.82 -10.54
N PRO A 62 5.74 5.68 -9.35
CA PRO A 62 6.99 4.96 -9.20
C PRO A 62 6.87 3.52 -9.70
N ALA A 63 8.00 2.92 -10.08
CA ALA A 63 8.04 1.49 -10.40
C ALA A 63 7.62 0.64 -9.18
N ARG A 64 7.02 -0.54 -9.41
CA ARG A 64 6.42 -1.33 -8.34
C ARG A 64 7.47 -1.81 -7.31
N GLU A 65 8.68 -2.08 -7.79
CA GLU A 65 9.82 -2.61 -7.02
C GLU A 65 10.37 -1.60 -6.00
N VAL A 66 10.05 -0.31 -6.17
CA VAL A 66 10.51 0.77 -5.29
C VAL A 66 9.43 1.29 -4.32
N LEU A 67 8.21 0.75 -4.36
CA LEU A 67 7.10 1.29 -3.57
C LEU A 67 7.22 0.98 -2.07
N GLY A 68 7.79 -0.16 -1.69
CA GLY A 68 7.78 -0.62 -0.31
C GLY A 68 8.19 -2.07 -0.13
N THR A 69 7.91 -2.59 1.05
CA THR A 69 8.21 -3.96 1.48
C THR A 69 6.93 -4.61 1.99
N TRP A 70 6.70 -5.87 1.63
CA TRP A 70 5.65 -6.69 2.23
C TRP A 70 6.17 -7.38 3.49
N VAL A 71 5.42 -7.28 4.58
CA VAL A 71 5.73 -7.92 5.85
C VAL A 71 4.53 -8.81 6.22
N PRO A 72 4.61 -10.15 6.04
CA PRO A 72 3.53 -11.04 6.44
C PRO A 72 3.37 -11.03 7.96
N THR A 73 2.13 -11.14 8.45
CA THR A 73 1.89 -11.45 9.85
C THR A 73 2.29 -12.91 10.11
N ASP A 74 3.02 -13.16 11.19
CA ASP A 74 3.31 -14.49 11.68
C ASP A 74 2.39 -14.87 12.85
N ASP A 75 2.64 -16.03 13.46
CA ASP A 75 1.85 -16.57 14.58
C ASP A 75 1.87 -15.67 15.84
N THR A 76 2.72 -14.63 15.88
CA THR A 76 2.83 -13.68 16.99
C THR A 76 2.06 -12.39 16.77
N MET A 77 1.54 -12.15 15.56
CA MET A 77 0.78 -10.95 15.20
C MET A 77 -0.67 -11.28 14.84
N GLN A 78 -1.61 -10.53 15.40
CA GLN A 78 -3.03 -10.66 15.07
C GLN A 78 -3.54 -9.40 14.36
N MET A 79 -4.16 -9.57 13.20
CA MET A 79 -4.88 -8.49 12.53
C MET A 79 -6.24 -8.28 13.21
N LEU A 80 -6.45 -7.09 13.78
CA LEU A 80 -7.68 -6.74 14.47
C LEU A 80 -8.65 -6.06 13.50
N SER A 81 -9.92 -6.47 13.56
CA SER A 81 -11.00 -5.77 12.87
C SER A 81 -11.36 -4.50 13.65
N LEU A 82 -11.37 -3.37 12.95
CA LEU A 82 -11.92 -2.12 13.48
C LEU A 82 -13.42 -2.07 13.18
N ASN A 83 -14.22 -1.93 14.22
CA ASN A 83 -15.69 -1.93 14.12
C ASN A 83 -16.25 -0.55 13.75
N GLY A 84 -15.39 0.41 13.37
CA GLY A 84 -15.78 1.78 13.02
C GLY A 84 -16.12 2.66 14.23
N GLU A 85 -16.01 2.15 15.45
CA GLU A 85 -16.04 2.94 16.68
C GLU A 85 -14.64 3.51 16.92
N LEU A 86 -14.53 4.83 16.83
CA LEU A 86 -13.33 5.63 17.09
C LEU A 86 -13.63 6.61 18.23
#